data_AF-A0A7V3P9W2-F1
#
_entry.id   AF-A0A7V3P9W2-F1
#
_cell.length_a   1.000
_cell.length_b   1.000
_cell.length_c   1.000
_cell.angle_alpha   90.00
_cell.angle_beta   90.00
_cell.angle_gamma   90.00
#
_symmetry.space_group_name_H-M   'P 1'
#
loop_
_entity.id
_entity.type
_entity.pdbx_description
1 polymer ?
#
loop_
_entity_poly.entity_id
_entity_poly.type
_entity_poly.pdbx_seq_one_letter_code
_entity_poly.pdbx_strand_id
1 'polypeptide(L)'
;MGKEKDIECRHCGGTNPPGSAYCWYCGARLPRLRLSLRGASLPVRLGVQAFKWVIALLVVAGIAYGLYHAAERYLLPVFKEEQEEFQVVSTTATTRPPSPTTTTLPRTERVLPAGADRYSTAIAISRLAFPEGAPGLVLVPGDNYQQAMCSVPLAAAYAGPLLYLPPTGLRTDIKNEIKRLNPTQVFLINVNRSKTVATEIGELLEKPTVTRLTGNDAYDTAVLIAQKLAEKVDTIAKAVIVPSDSFVEAAAVSPLAGARHWPILLTRRDSDPPSATVQALKDLKIASALVVGTRTKVELVEVDTQIGATSHQTAALVAEYAADNGLDFAHTCLASGDEFPDPLAAAAYLALERGILLLAREGELPADTLTVFNAHAAEIRLLDIIALPALAKELGASGE
;
A
#
# COMPACT_ATOMS: atom_id res chain seq x y z
N MET A 1 32.48 -42.16 32.41
CA MET A 1 32.18 -40.91 31.67
C MET A 1 33.01 -39.81 32.27
N GLY A 2 34.02 -39.31 31.57
CA GLY A 2 34.85 -38.20 32.06
C GLY A 2 34.05 -36.90 32.03
N LYS A 3 34.12 -36.08 33.08
CA LYS A 3 33.53 -34.74 33.09
C LYS A 3 34.18 -33.92 31.97
N GLU A 4 33.37 -33.44 31.03
CA GLU A 4 33.85 -32.48 30.02
C GLU A 4 34.33 -31.20 30.74
N LYS A 5 35.50 -30.71 30.36
CA LYS A 5 36.11 -29.52 30.98
C LYS A 5 35.54 -28.26 30.35
N ASP A 6 35.38 -27.22 31.15
CA ASP A 6 34.98 -25.89 30.70
C ASP A 6 36.00 -25.30 29.70
N ILE A 7 35.52 -24.42 28.82
CA ILE A 7 36.29 -23.82 27.73
C ILE A 7 36.65 -22.38 28.10
N GLU A 8 37.94 -22.08 28.16
CA GLU A 8 38.42 -20.71 28.41
C GLU A 8 38.48 -19.90 27.11
N CYS A 9 37.89 -18.70 27.12
CA CYS A 9 37.91 -17.80 25.99
C CYS A 9 39.28 -17.13 25.83
N ARG A 10 39.97 -17.37 24.71
CA ARG A 10 41.28 -16.75 24.45
C ARG A 10 41.23 -15.23 24.26
N HIS A 11 40.05 -14.66 24.07
CA HIS A 11 39.90 -13.23 23.83
C HIS A 11 39.71 -12.44 25.15
N CYS A 12 38.92 -12.96 26.08
CA CYS A 12 38.60 -12.26 27.33
C CYS A 12 38.91 -13.04 28.61
N GLY A 13 39.42 -14.27 28.52
CA GLY A 13 39.69 -15.14 29.68
C GLY A 13 38.45 -15.76 30.32
N GLY A 14 37.24 -15.43 29.85
CA GLY A 14 36.00 -15.94 30.43
C GLY A 14 35.84 -17.46 30.27
N THR A 15 35.46 -18.15 31.33
CA THR A 15 35.20 -19.60 31.35
C THR A 15 33.77 -19.89 30.88
N ASN A 16 33.61 -20.80 29.93
CA ASN A 16 32.31 -21.11 29.32
C ASN A 16 31.99 -22.61 29.48
N PRO A 17 30.72 -22.98 29.66
CA PRO A 17 30.33 -24.38 29.77
C PRO A 17 30.66 -25.15 28.47
N PRO A 18 30.96 -26.46 28.58
CA PRO A 18 31.28 -27.30 27.43
C PRO A 18 30.16 -27.29 26.38
N GLY A 19 30.55 -27.24 25.10
CA GLY A 19 29.62 -27.16 23.96
C GLY A 19 29.27 -25.74 23.48
N SER A 20 29.69 -24.69 24.20
CA SER A 20 29.43 -23.30 23.81
C SER A 20 30.11 -22.94 22.47
N ALA A 21 29.33 -22.46 21.50
CA ALA A 21 29.85 -22.04 20.19
C ALA A 21 30.48 -20.64 20.20
N TYR A 22 30.04 -19.79 21.14
CA TYR A 22 30.46 -18.41 21.33
C TYR A 22 30.66 -18.13 22.82
N CYS A 23 31.56 -17.21 23.15
CA CYS A 23 31.81 -16.78 24.52
C CYS A 23 30.61 -15.97 25.03
N TRP A 24 30.06 -16.33 26.18
CA TRP A 24 28.90 -15.66 26.77
C TRP A 24 29.21 -14.23 27.23
N TYR A 25 30.48 -13.90 27.45
CA TYR A 25 30.91 -12.60 27.95
C TYR A 25 31.22 -11.59 26.84
N CYS A 26 31.78 -12.03 25.71
CA CYS A 26 32.26 -11.12 24.66
C CYS A 26 31.81 -11.48 23.24
N GLY A 27 31.03 -12.55 23.06
CA GLY A 27 30.56 -13.01 21.75
C GLY A 27 31.64 -13.60 20.84
N ALA A 28 32.91 -13.65 21.26
CA ALA A 28 33.99 -14.23 20.46
C ALA A 28 33.77 -15.74 20.24
N ARG A 29 34.04 -16.22 19.02
CA ARG A 29 33.85 -17.62 18.65
C ARG A 29 34.82 -18.52 19.42
N LEU A 30 34.30 -19.55 20.10
CA LEU A 30 35.12 -20.51 20.85
C LEU A 30 35.60 -21.65 19.93
N PRO A 31 36.78 -22.24 20.20
CA PRO A 31 37.30 -23.34 19.39
C PRO A 31 36.37 -24.55 19.50
N ARG A 32 35.71 -24.91 18.39
CA ARG A 32 34.85 -26.10 18.33
C ARG A 32 35.67 -27.35 18.69
N LEU A 33 35.14 -28.19 19.56
CA LEU A 33 35.50 -29.60 19.62
C LEU A 33 35.26 -30.18 18.22
N ARG A 34 36.33 -30.34 17.44
CA ARG A 34 36.29 -31.19 16.25
C ARG A 34 36.07 -32.60 16.78
N LEU A 35 34.87 -33.14 16.60
CA LEU A 35 34.63 -34.58 16.69
C LEU A 35 35.56 -35.26 15.68
N SER A 36 36.71 -35.66 16.19
CA SER A 36 37.73 -36.37 15.44
C SER A 36 37.29 -37.82 15.33
N LEU A 37 37.02 -38.29 14.11
CA LEU A 37 36.82 -39.72 13.85
C LEU A 37 38.14 -40.52 13.92
N ARG A 38 39.27 -39.92 14.38
CA ARG A 38 40.52 -40.66 14.63
C ARG A 38 40.29 -41.64 15.78
N GLY A 39 40.00 -42.88 15.42
CA GLY A 39 39.69 -43.99 16.34
C GLY A 39 38.40 -44.74 16.00
N ALA A 40 37.52 -44.18 15.16
CA ALA A 40 36.30 -44.87 14.74
C ALA A 40 36.65 -46.10 13.87
N SER A 41 35.97 -47.22 14.12
CA SER A 41 36.12 -48.45 13.34
C SER A 41 35.71 -48.23 11.89
N LEU A 42 36.30 -49.00 10.97
CA LEU A 42 36.03 -48.91 9.54
C LEU A 42 34.52 -48.88 9.18
N PRO A 43 33.63 -49.72 9.77
CA PRO A 43 32.20 -49.68 9.46
C PRO A 43 31.51 -48.36 9.86
N VAL A 44 31.92 -47.74 10.97
CA VAL A 44 31.35 -46.44 11.40
C VAL A 44 31.73 -45.33 10.42
N ARG A 45 32.97 -45.33 9.92
CA ARG A 45 33.42 -44.35 8.92
C ARG A 45 32.68 -44.52 7.59
N LEU A 46 32.48 -45.76 7.15
CA LEU A 46 31.71 -46.07 5.95
C LEU A 46 30.24 -45.64 6.10
N GLY A 47 29.62 -45.88 7.25
CA GLY A 47 28.24 -45.46 7.53
C GLY A 47 28.06 -43.93 7.49
N VAL A 48 28.96 -43.18 8.12
CA VAL A 48 28.92 -41.70 8.09
C VAL A 48 29.17 -41.15 6.68
N GLN A 49 30.08 -41.78 5.91
CA GLN A 49 30.34 -41.38 4.53
C GLN A 49 29.13 -41.67 3.63
N ALA A 50 28.49 -42.83 3.77
CA ALA A 50 27.28 -43.19 3.04
C ALA A 50 26.12 -42.23 3.35
N PHE A 51 25.93 -41.89 4.62
CA PHE A 51 24.90 -40.93 5.04
C PHE A 51 25.11 -39.54 4.43
N LYS A 52 26.37 -39.07 4.36
CA LYS A 52 26.69 -37.80 3.66
C LYS A 52 26.36 -37.84 2.18
N TRP A 53 26.62 -38.96 1.51
CA TRP A 53 26.26 -39.15 0.11
C TRP A 53 24.75 -39.19 -0.12
N VAL A 54 23.99 -39.81 0.78
CA VAL A 54 22.51 -39.81 0.73
C VAL A 54 21.96 -38.40 0.87
N ILE A 55 22.44 -37.61 1.84
CA ILE A 55 22.02 -36.22 2.00
C ILE A 55 22.38 -35.39 0.76
N ALA A 56 23.60 -35.55 0.23
CA ALA A 56 24.02 -34.83 -0.97
C ALA A 56 23.11 -35.15 -2.17
N LEU A 57 22.75 -36.42 -2.36
CA LEU A 57 21.81 -36.86 -3.40
C LEU A 57 20.41 -36.26 -3.22
N LEU A 58 19.88 -36.24 -1.98
CA LEU A 58 18.57 -35.66 -1.69
C LEU A 58 18.53 -34.14 -1.95
N VAL A 59 19.60 -33.42 -1.61
CA VAL A 59 19.71 -31.98 -1.89
C VAL A 59 19.75 -31.72 -3.40
N VAL A 60 20.55 -32.48 -4.15
CA VAL A 60 20.63 -32.35 -5.61
C VAL A 60 19.29 -32.70 -6.26
N ALA A 61 18.62 -33.75 -5.81
CA ALA A 61 17.28 -34.12 -6.30
C ALA A 61 16.24 -33.05 -6.00
N GLY A 62 16.26 -32.44 -4.81
CA GLY A 62 15.37 -31.34 -4.44
C GLY A 62 15.60 -30.08 -5.27
N ILE A 63 16.86 -29.73 -5.55
CA ILE A 63 17.21 -28.61 -6.45
C ILE A 63 16.73 -28.90 -7.87
N ALA A 64 16.99 -30.10 -8.40
CA ALA A 64 16.56 -30.50 -9.74
C ALA A 64 15.03 -30.49 -9.87
N TYR A 65 14.31 -30.97 -8.85
CA TYR A 65 12.85 -30.95 -8.79
C TYR A 65 12.30 -29.52 -8.72
N GLY A 66 12.91 -28.64 -7.91
CA GLY A 66 12.55 -27.23 -7.85
C GLY A 66 12.79 -26.49 -9.17
N LEU A 67 13.92 -26.75 -9.83
CA LEU A 67 14.23 -26.19 -11.15
C LEU A 67 13.28 -26.70 -12.23
N TYR A 68 12.89 -27.98 -12.19
CA TYR A 68 11.91 -28.56 -13.11
C TYR A 68 10.54 -27.85 -12.98
N HIS A 69 10.02 -27.71 -11.75
CA HIS A 69 8.74 -27.04 -11.50
C HIS A 69 8.78 -25.53 -11.81
N ALA A 70 9.91 -24.87 -11.55
CA ALA A 70 10.11 -23.48 -11.95
C ALA A 70 10.12 -23.34 -13.48
N ALA A 71 10.78 -24.25 -14.20
CA ALA A 71 10.79 -24.24 -15.65
C ALA A 71 9.39 -24.52 -16.23
N GLU A 72 8.63 -25.46 -15.66
CA GLU A 72 7.27 -25.76 -16.08
C GLU A 72 6.31 -24.57 -15.87
N ARG A 73 6.48 -23.84 -14.75
CA ARG A 73 5.60 -22.71 -14.40
C ARG A 73 5.95 -21.42 -15.12
N TYR A 74 7.23 -21.16 -15.39
CA TYR A 74 7.69 -19.85 -15.86
C TYR A 74 8.32 -19.88 -17.26
N LEU A 75 8.96 -20.98 -17.67
CA LEU A 75 9.63 -21.06 -18.97
C LEU A 75 8.74 -21.71 -20.04
N LEU A 76 8.05 -22.80 -19.74
CA LEU A 76 7.21 -23.49 -20.73
C LEU A 76 6.04 -22.67 -21.31
N PRO A 77 5.40 -21.74 -20.57
CA PRO A 77 4.39 -20.85 -21.15
C PRO A 77 4.97 -19.92 -22.22
N VAL A 78 6.23 -19.47 -22.04
CA VAL A 78 6.94 -18.59 -22.99
C VAL A 78 7.23 -19.31 -24.31
N PHE A 79 7.52 -20.61 -24.27
CA PHE A 79 7.79 -21.40 -25.48
C PHE A 79 6.52 -21.98 -26.13
N LYS A 80 5.35 -21.80 -25.53
CA LYS A 80 4.07 -22.29 -26.07
C LYS A 80 3.38 -21.28 -27.01
N GLU A 81 3.86 -20.04 -27.08
CA GLU A 81 3.31 -18.99 -27.95
C GLU A 81 3.85 -19.01 -29.40
N GLU A 82 4.86 -19.82 -29.74
CA GLU A 82 5.48 -19.81 -31.09
C GLU A 82 5.04 -20.95 -32.02
N GLN A 83 3.80 -21.44 -31.92
CA GLN A 83 3.18 -22.23 -32.99
C GLN A 83 1.91 -21.56 -33.50
N GLU A 84 2.03 -20.31 -33.94
CA GLU A 84 1.10 -19.76 -34.93
C GLU A 84 1.61 -20.04 -36.35
N GLU A 85 0.70 -20.60 -37.13
CA GLU A 85 0.86 -21.15 -38.45
C GLU A 85 1.11 -20.04 -39.48
N PHE A 86 2.22 -20.14 -40.22
CA PHE A 86 2.54 -19.22 -41.32
C PHE A 86 1.59 -19.45 -42.50
N GLN A 87 0.49 -18.69 -42.55
CA GLN A 87 -0.44 -18.66 -43.68
C GLN A 87 -0.05 -17.55 -44.67
N VAL A 88 0.17 -17.97 -45.92
CA VAL A 88 0.50 -17.13 -47.07
C VAL A 88 -0.66 -16.19 -47.36
N VAL A 89 -0.38 -14.88 -47.38
CA VAL A 89 -1.32 -13.83 -47.74
C VAL A 89 -1.83 -14.05 -49.17
N SER A 90 -3.13 -14.37 -49.29
CA SER A 90 -3.91 -14.19 -50.51
C SER A 90 -5.07 -13.26 -50.18
N THR A 91 -5.04 -12.08 -50.79
CA THR A 91 -6.02 -11.01 -50.58
C THR A 91 -7.38 -11.43 -51.14
N THR A 92 -8.34 -11.74 -50.26
CA THR A 92 -9.77 -11.73 -50.64
C THR A 92 -10.59 -11.27 -49.44
N ALA A 93 -11.27 -10.14 -49.60
CA ALA A 93 -12.11 -9.53 -48.59
C ALA A 93 -13.22 -10.51 -48.16
N THR A 94 -13.16 -10.97 -46.91
CA THR A 94 -14.22 -11.75 -46.27
C THR A 94 -14.62 -11.05 -44.98
N THR A 95 -15.89 -10.69 -44.90
CA THR A 95 -16.52 -10.01 -43.76
C THR A 95 -16.50 -10.93 -42.52
N ARG A 96 -15.89 -10.44 -41.44
CA ARG A 96 -15.85 -11.12 -40.13
C ARG A 96 -17.27 -11.23 -39.57
N PRO A 97 -17.71 -12.41 -39.06
CA PRO A 97 -18.98 -12.49 -38.33
C PRO A 97 -18.89 -11.68 -37.02
N PRO A 98 -19.99 -11.08 -36.55
CA PRO A 98 -19.97 -10.31 -35.31
C PRO A 98 -19.66 -11.23 -34.13
N SER A 99 -18.74 -10.79 -33.25
CA SER A 99 -18.52 -11.39 -31.93
C SER A 99 -19.82 -11.48 -31.15
N PRO A 100 -20.01 -12.48 -30.27
CA PRO A 100 -21.19 -12.55 -29.42
C PRO A 100 -21.26 -11.28 -28.59
N THR A 101 -22.33 -10.51 -28.79
CA THR A 101 -22.62 -9.29 -28.05
C THR A 101 -22.98 -9.69 -26.62
N THR A 102 -21.99 -9.77 -25.74
CA THR A 102 -22.24 -9.66 -24.30
C THR A 102 -22.90 -8.30 -24.11
N THR A 103 -24.16 -8.29 -23.66
CA THR A 103 -24.86 -7.05 -23.31
C THR A 103 -24.23 -6.49 -22.03
N THR A 104 -23.07 -5.86 -22.18
CA THR A 104 -22.46 -5.06 -21.13
C THR A 104 -23.38 -3.87 -20.89
N LEU A 105 -23.91 -3.73 -19.67
CA LEU A 105 -24.63 -2.52 -19.29
C LEU A 105 -23.74 -1.31 -19.59
N PRO A 106 -24.31 -0.20 -20.08
CA PRO A 106 -23.51 0.98 -20.38
C PRO A 106 -22.80 1.45 -19.10
N ARG A 107 -21.51 1.79 -19.22
CA ARG A 107 -20.75 2.46 -18.16
C ARG A 107 -20.72 3.96 -18.42
N THR A 108 -20.80 4.75 -17.36
CA THR A 108 -20.56 6.19 -17.39
C THR A 108 -19.08 6.45 -17.18
N GLU A 109 -18.48 7.31 -18.00
CA GLU A 109 -17.08 7.70 -17.89
C GLU A 109 -17.00 9.20 -17.59
N ARG A 110 -16.26 9.58 -16.55
CA ARG A 110 -16.00 10.98 -16.20
C ARG A 110 -14.51 11.24 -16.28
N VAL A 111 -14.12 12.15 -17.17
CA VAL A 111 -12.72 12.57 -17.32
C VAL A 111 -12.51 13.88 -16.58
N LEU A 112 -11.70 13.86 -15.53
CA LEU A 112 -11.30 15.06 -14.81
C LEU A 112 -9.88 15.47 -15.27
N PRO A 113 -9.72 16.55 -16.05
CA PRO A 113 -8.40 16.99 -16.48
C PRO A 113 -7.56 17.49 -15.30
N ALA A 114 -6.24 17.41 -15.44
CA ALA A 114 -5.32 18.00 -14.47
C ALA A 114 -5.55 19.52 -14.37
N GLY A 115 -5.55 20.05 -13.15
CA GLY A 115 -5.56 21.49 -12.92
C GLY A 115 -4.21 22.13 -13.26
N ALA A 116 -4.15 23.46 -13.16
CA ALA A 116 -2.89 24.21 -13.36
C ALA A 116 -1.79 23.81 -12.36
N ASP A 117 -2.18 23.27 -11.22
CA ASP A 117 -1.32 22.68 -10.20
C ASP A 117 -2.11 21.66 -9.38
N ARG A 118 -1.39 20.94 -8.51
CA ARG A 118 -1.98 19.93 -7.61
C ARG A 118 -3.11 20.43 -6.70
N TYR A 119 -3.07 21.72 -6.33
CA TYR A 119 -4.09 22.33 -5.50
C TYR A 119 -5.38 22.51 -6.32
N SER A 120 -5.24 22.95 -7.57
CA SER A 120 -6.34 23.11 -8.52
C SER A 120 -6.97 21.76 -8.88
N THR A 121 -6.17 20.70 -9.06
CA THR A 121 -6.70 19.35 -9.28
C THR A 121 -7.49 18.87 -8.05
N ALA A 122 -6.96 19.02 -6.83
CA ALA A 122 -7.69 18.64 -5.62
C ALA A 122 -9.00 19.41 -5.43
N ILE A 123 -9.04 20.71 -5.78
CA ILE A 123 -10.28 21.50 -5.81
C ILE A 123 -11.27 20.93 -6.84
N ALA A 124 -10.79 20.53 -8.02
CA ALA A 124 -11.64 19.94 -9.05
C ALA A 124 -12.23 18.58 -8.59
N ILE A 125 -11.42 17.74 -7.94
CA ILE A 125 -11.86 16.48 -7.32
C ILE A 125 -12.90 16.75 -6.23
N SER A 126 -12.66 17.75 -5.38
CA SER A 126 -13.61 18.18 -4.34
C SER A 126 -14.96 18.62 -4.91
N ARG A 127 -14.98 19.32 -6.05
CA ARG A 127 -16.22 19.73 -6.72
C ARG A 127 -16.97 18.56 -7.35
N LEU A 128 -16.23 17.61 -7.92
CA LEU A 128 -16.81 16.38 -8.48
C LEU A 128 -17.48 15.55 -7.39
N ALA A 129 -16.80 15.38 -6.25
CA ALA A 129 -17.24 14.50 -5.17
C ALA A 129 -18.23 15.13 -4.17
N PHE A 130 -18.14 16.45 -3.96
CA PHE A 130 -18.92 17.16 -2.95
C PHE A 130 -19.63 18.39 -3.57
N PRO A 131 -20.51 18.21 -4.57
CA PRO A 131 -21.15 19.33 -5.27
C PRO A 131 -22.02 20.18 -4.32
N GLU A 132 -22.67 19.54 -3.34
CA GLU A 132 -23.57 20.19 -2.36
C GLU A 132 -22.86 20.67 -1.09
N GLY A 133 -21.52 20.58 -1.05
CA GLY A 133 -20.71 20.86 0.13
C GLY A 133 -20.41 19.62 0.96
N ALA A 134 -19.72 19.81 2.08
CA ALA A 134 -19.25 18.70 2.91
C ALA A 134 -19.22 19.09 4.40
N PRO A 135 -19.70 18.24 5.33
CA PRO A 135 -19.68 18.54 6.76
C PRO A 135 -18.25 18.57 7.34
N GLY A 136 -17.33 17.78 6.78
CA GLY A 136 -15.93 17.73 7.16
C GLY A 136 -15.02 18.31 6.09
N LEU A 137 -13.83 18.74 6.50
CA LEU A 137 -12.72 19.08 5.61
C LEU A 137 -11.40 18.74 6.28
N VAL A 138 -10.52 18.05 5.55
CA VAL A 138 -9.14 17.82 5.99
C VAL A 138 -8.18 18.62 5.10
N LEU A 139 -7.33 19.43 5.74
CA LEU A 139 -6.29 20.22 5.10
C LEU A 139 -4.91 19.70 5.50
N VAL A 140 -4.09 19.38 4.50
CA VAL A 140 -2.72 18.88 4.68
C VAL A 140 -1.74 19.67 3.80
N PRO A 141 -0.43 19.68 4.10
CA PRO A 141 0.56 20.28 3.22
C PRO A 141 0.58 19.62 1.84
N GLY A 142 0.64 20.43 0.77
CA GLY A 142 0.73 19.93 -0.60
C GLY A 142 2.15 19.59 -1.06
N ASP A 143 3.15 19.85 -0.24
CA ASP A 143 4.58 19.57 -0.51
C ASP A 143 5.12 18.36 0.27
N ASN A 144 4.27 17.71 1.07
CA ASN A 144 4.64 16.53 1.87
C ASN A 144 3.52 15.48 1.84
N TYR A 145 3.80 14.32 1.26
CA TYR A 145 2.79 13.27 1.09
C TYR A 145 2.51 12.49 2.39
N GLN A 146 3.46 12.41 3.33
CA GLN A 146 3.31 11.52 4.48
C GLN A 146 2.07 11.81 5.31
N GLN A 147 1.68 13.09 5.38
CA GLN A 147 0.50 13.53 6.12
C GLN A 147 -0.80 13.25 5.37
N ALA A 148 -0.77 13.35 4.03
CA ALA A 148 -1.91 13.01 3.20
C ALA A 148 -2.23 11.50 3.27
N MET A 149 -1.20 10.65 3.26
CA MET A 149 -1.32 9.19 3.32
C MET A 149 -2.17 8.70 4.48
N CYS A 150 -1.99 9.28 5.68
CA CYS A 150 -2.70 8.85 6.88
C CYS A 150 -4.05 9.55 7.10
N SER A 151 -4.35 10.59 6.31
CA SER A 151 -5.49 11.47 6.54
C SER A 151 -6.77 11.07 5.82
N VAL A 152 -6.69 10.22 4.79
CA VAL A 152 -7.88 9.81 4.01
C VAL A 152 -8.95 9.16 4.88
N PRO A 153 -8.64 8.23 5.81
CA PRO A 153 -9.69 7.65 6.65
C PRO A 153 -10.40 8.65 7.56
N LEU A 154 -9.68 9.67 8.04
CA LEU A 154 -10.28 10.76 8.81
C LEU A 154 -11.20 11.62 7.93
N ALA A 155 -10.77 11.94 6.71
CA ALA A 155 -11.59 12.69 5.75
C ALA A 155 -12.90 11.95 5.44
N ALA A 156 -12.82 10.65 5.15
CA ALA A 156 -13.99 9.80 4.91
C ALA A 156 -14.90 9.69 6.15
N ALA A 157 -14.35 9.50 7.35
CA ALA A 157 -15.16 9.40 8.58
C ALA A 157 -15.95 10.68 8.91
N TYR A 158 -15.51 11.82 8.40
CA TYR A 158 -16.20 13.11 8.49
C TYR A 158 -16.91 13.51 7.18
N ALA A 159 -17.07 12.59 6.23
CA ALA A 159 -17.70 12.80 4.94
C ALA A 159 -17.19 14.07 4.22
N GLY A 160 -15.87 14.24 4.21
CA GLY A 160 -15.22 15.45 3.73
C GLY A 160 -14.09 15.19 2.72
N PRO A 161 -13.74 16.19 1.89
CA PRO A 161 -12.60 16.08 1.00
C PRO A 161 -11.27 16.24 1.76
N LEU A 162 -10.22 15.72 1.12
CA LEU A 162 -8.82 16.01 1.44
C LEU A 162 -8.32 17.09 0.48
N LEU A 163 -8.03 18.30 0.99
CA LEU A 163 -7.42 19.37 0.20
C LEU A 163 -5.98 19.66 0.65
N TYR A 164 -5.20 20.19 -0.28
CA TYR A 164 -3.80 20.51 -0.07
C TYR A 164 -3.60 22.02 0.13
N LEU A 165 -2.65 22.38 0.98
CA LEU A 165 -2.24 23.76 1.21
C LEU A 165 -0.81 23.99 0.71
N PRO A 166 -0.56 25.05 -0.07
CA PRO A 166 0.81 25.45 -0.37
C PRO A 166 1.51 25.97 0.90
N PRO A 167 2.85 26.00 0.93
CA PRO A 167 3.61 26.55 2.07
C PRO A 167 3.22 27.99 2.42
N THR A 168 2.76 28.73 1.42
CA THR A 168 2.29 30.11 1.54
C THR A 168 0.92 30.25 2.24
N GLY A 169 0.23 29.16 2.54
CA GLY A 169 -1.04 29.16 3.29
C GLY A 169 -2.27 29.13 2.38
N LEU A 170 -3.36 29.77 2.80
CA LEU A 170 -4.62 29.75 2.06
C LEU A 170 -4.59 30.69 0.84
N ARG A 171 -4.43 30.11 -0.35
CA ARG A 171 -4.64 30.83 -1.63
C ARG A 171 -6.12 31.13 -1.84
N THR A 172 -6.43 32.17 -2.63
CA THR A 172 -7.81 32.64 -2.87
C THR A 172 -8.75 31.55 -3.39
N ASP A 173 -8.29 30.69 -4.29
CA ASP A 173 -9.07 29.55 -4.81
C ASP A 173 -9.38 28.51 -3.74
N ILE A 174 -8.43 28.19 -2.86
CA ILE A 174 -8.64 27.31 -1.70
C ILE A 174 -9.65 27.95 -0.74
N LYS A 175 -9.54 29.26 -0.46
CA LYS A 175 -10.54 29.97 0.35
C LYS A 175 -11.94 29.89 -0.26
N ASN A 176 -12.04 30.04 -1.57
CA ASN A 176 -13.31 29.94 -2.29
C ASN A 176 -13.88 28.53 -2.23
N GLU A 177 -13.02 27.50 -2.36
CA GLU A 177 -13.46 26.11 -2.24
C GLU A 177 -13.90 25.77 -0.81
N ILE A 178 -13.19 26.25 0.22
CA ILE A 178 -13.60 26.11 1.63
C ILE A 178 -14.97 26.74 1.86
N LYS A 179 -15.21 27.95 1.33
CA LYS A 179 -16.52 28.62 1.42
C LYS A 179 -17.62 27.82 0.71
N ARG A 180 -17.33 27.27 -0.47
CA ARG A 180 -18.27 26.46 -1.24
C ARG A 180 -18.63 25.18 -0.48
N LEU A 181 -17.64 24.51 0.10
CA LEU A 181 -17.84 23.30 0.89
C LEU A 181 -18.62 23.56 2.19
N ASN A 182 -18.43 24.74 2.79
CA ASN A 182 -19.04 25.17 4.04
C ASN A 182 -18.98 24.13 5.19
N PRO A 183 -17.80 23.59 5.53
CA PRO A 183 -17.67 22.54 6.54
C PRO A 183 -17.87 23.05 7.97
N THR A 184 -18.45 22.21 8.82
CA THR A 184 -18.56 22.49 10.27
C THR A 184 -17.37 21.95 11.05
N GLN A 185 -16.70 20.91 10.54
CA GLN A 185 -15.50 20.32 11.13
C GLN A 185 -14.32 20.48 10.17
N VAL A 186 -13.26 21.14 10.63
CA VAL A 186 -12.03 21.32 9.83
C VAL A 186 -10.82 20.78 10.58
N PHE A 187 -10.04 19.94 9.91
CA PHE A 187 -8.83 19.33 10.45
C PHE A 187 -7.60 19.88 9.74
N LEU A 188 -6.69 20.51 10.49
CA LEU A 188 -5.40 20.97 9.98
C LEU A 188 -4.32 19.96 10.40
N ILE A 189 -3.84 19.16 9.45
CA ILE A 189 -2.86 18.10 9.70
C ILE A 189 -1.47 18.61 9.36
N ASN A 190 -0.61 18.79 10.37
CA ASN A 190 0.76 19.28 10.22
C ASN A 190 0.88 20.53 9.31
N VAL A 191 -0.10 21.43 9.36
CA VAL A 191 -0.14 22.63 8.51
C VAL A 191 0.80 23.70 9.07
N ASN A 192 1.67 24.23 8.21
CA ASN A 192 2.51 25.38 8.53
C ASN A 192 1.66 26.61 8.87
N ARG A 193 2.04 27.35 9.93
CA ARG A 193 1.26 28.49 10.45
C ARG A 193 -0.21 28.11 10.76
N SER A 194 -0.45 26.90 11.24
CA SER A 194 -1.80 26.36 11.51
C SER A 194 -2.69 27.27 12.39
N LYS A 195 -2.13 28.08 13.28
CA LYS A 195 -2.89 29.07 14.05
C LYS A 195 -3.48 30.16 13.15
N THR A 196 -2.67 30.73 12.26
CA THR A 196 -3.11 31.75 11.30
C THR A 196 -4.14 31.17 10.33
N VAL A 197 -3.87 29.98 9.79
CA VAL A 197 -4.82 29.27 8.91
C VAL A 197 -6.15 28.99 9.63
N ALA A 198 -6.12 28.59 10.90
CA ALA A 198 -7.33 28.37 11.70
C ALA A 198 -8.13 29.67 11.92
N THR A 199 -7.45 30.80 12.20
CA THR A 199 -8.11 32.11 12.30
C THR A 199 -8.78 32.48 10.98
N GLU A 200 -8.06 32.37 9.87
CA GLU A 200 -8.61 32.66 8.54
C GLU A 200 -9.84 31.79 8.24
N ILE A 201 -9.80 30.49 8.55
CA ILE A 201 -10.96 29.59 8.37
C ILE A 201 -12.15 30.01 9.25
N GLY A 202 -11.89 30.42 10.50
CA GLY A 202 -12.91 30.93 11.41
C GLY A 202 -13.57 32.23 10.93
N GLU A 203 -12.88 33.02 10.11
CA GLU A 203 -13.42 34.22 9.46
C GLU A 203 -14.19 33.90 8.17
N LEU A 204 -13.89 32.78 7.50
CA LEU A 204 -14.52 32.37 6.23
C LEU A 204 -15.85 31.63 6.44
N LEU A 205 -16.02 30.95 7.58
CA LEU A 205 -17.13 30.02 7.83
C LEU A 205 -17.94 30.41 9.07
N GLU A 206 -19.22 30.04 9.11
CA GLU A 206 -20.05 30.29 10.28
C GLU A 206 -19.79 29.23 11.37
N LYS A 207 -19.07 29.63 12.42
CA LYS A 207 -18.79 28.82 13.63
C LYS A 207 -18.19 27.43 13.34
N PRO A 208 -17.11 27.31 12.53
CA PRO A 208 -16.45 26.02 12.33
C PRO A 208 -15.72 25.58 13.60
N THR A 209 -15.63 24.26 13.81
CA THR A 209 -14.68 23.68 14.76
C THR A 209 -13.39 23.34 14.03
N VAL A 210 -12.32 24.09 14.30
CA VAL A 210 -11.01 23.86 13.69
C VAL A 210 -10.11 23.08 14.66
N THR A 211 -9.81 21.83 14.32
CA THR A 211 -8.91 20.94 15.08
C THR A 211 -7.54 20.91 14.41
N ARG A 212 -6.47 21.06 15.19
CA ARG A 212 -5.09 21.01 14.68
C ARG A 212 -4.42 19.73 15.19
N LEU A 213 -3.93 18.89 14.28
CA LEU A 213 -3.23 17.64 14.60
C LEU A 213 -1.79 17.77 14.08
N THR A 214 -0.84 17.85 15.01
CA THR A 214 0.58 18.06 14.68
C THR A 214 1.43 17.27 15.66
N GLY A 215 2.07 16.21 15.18
CA GLY A 215 3.05 15.43 15.94
C GLY A 215 4.46 16.00 15.79
N ASN A 216 5.44 15.39 16.47
CA ASN A 216 6.84 15.79 16.31
C ASN A 216 7.41 15.34 14.96
N ASP A 217 6.86 14.27 14.40
CA ASP A 217 7.17 13.75 13.08
C ASP A 217 5.92 13.15 12.39
N ALA A 218 6.13 12.50 11.24
CA ALA A 218 5.05 11.88 10.48
C ALA A 218 4.41 10.68 11.20
N TYR A 219 5.16 9.95 12.02
CA TYR A 219 4.64 8.81 12.77
C TYR A 219 3.74 9.31 13.90
N ASP A 220 4.20 10.27 14.68
CA ASP A 220 3.41 10.91 15.75
C ASP A 220 2.14 11.57 15.18
N THR A 221 2.24 12.21 14.01
CA THR A 221 1.05 12.82 13.39
C THR A 221 0.04 11.76 12.93
N ALA A 222 0.51 10.63 12.37
CA ALA A 222 -0.36 9.50 12.03
C ALA A 222 -1.09 8.94 13.28
N VAL A 223 -0.42 8.90 14.43
CA VAL A 223 -1.05 8.51 15.71
C VAL A 223 -2.16 9.48 16.12
N LEU A 224 -1.91 10.79 16.04
CA LEU A 224 -2.92 11.81 16.37
C LEU A 224 -4.14 11.73 15.45
N ILE A 225 -3.94 11.43 14.17
CA ILE A 225 -5.02 11.21 13.21
C ILE A 225 -5.81 9.94 13.58
N ALA A 226 -5.13 8.85 13.90
CA ALA A 226 -5.76 7.60 14.30
C ALA A 226 -6.59 7.76 15.59
N GLN A 227 -6.07 8.51 16.57
CA GLN A 227 -6.81 8.86 17.79
C GLN A 227 -8.05 9.70 17.46
N LYS A 228 -7.92 10.71 16.59
CA LYS A 228 -9.06 11.54 16.21
C LYS A 228 -10.12 10.75 15.43
N LEU A 229 -9.71 9.80 14.61
CA LEU A 229 -10.61 8.87 13.95
C LEU A 229 -11.35 8.00 14.98
N ALA A 230 -10.64 7.47 15.99
CA ALA A 230 -11.23 6.66 17.06
C ALA A 230 -12.26 7.42 17.92
N GLU A 231 -12.14 8.73 18.03
CA GLU A 231 -13.17 9.57 18.68
C GLU A 231 -14.48 9.64 17.86
N LYS A 232 -14.40 9.39 16.54
CA LYS A 232 -15.53 9.50 15.60
C LYS A 232 -16.24 8.18 15.37
N VAL A 233 -15.55 7.05 15.51
CA VAL A 233 -16.08 5.72 15.19
C VAL A 233 -16.14 4.83 16.43
N ASP A 234 -17.15 3.97 16.53
CA ASP A 234 -17.38 3.16 17.73
C ASP A 234 -16.29 2.11 17.95
N THR A 235 -15.73 1.55 16.87
CA THR A 235 -14.74 0.46 16.95
C THR A 235 -13.79 0.51 15.76
N ILE A 236 -12.50 0.33 16.03
CA ILE A 236 -11.47 0.15 15.01
C ILE A 236 -11.13 -1.34 14.93
N ALA A 237 -11.64 -2.02 13.90
CA ALA A 237 -11.44 -3.45 13.74
C ALA A 237 -10.03 -3.83 13.26
N LYS A 238 -9.39 -2.95 12.46
CA LYS A 238 -8.08 -3.20 11.84
C LYS A 238 -7.34 -1.88 11.65
N ALA A 239 -6.01 -1.90 11.72
CA ALA A 239 -5.15 -0.80 11.26
C ALA A 239 -4.53 -1.14 9.91
N VAL A 240 -4.27 -0.13 9.10
CA VAL A 240 -3.43 -0.26 7.90
C VAL A 240 -2.03 0.25 8.22
N ILE A 241 -1.00 -0.47 7.81
CA ILE A 241 0.40 -0.11 8.04
C ILE A 241 1.12 -0.01 6.70
N VAL A 242 1.66 1.16 6.41
CA VAL A 242 2.33 1.48 5.14
C VAL A 242 3.72 2.07 5.40
N PRO A 243 4.68 1.89 4.48
CA PRO A 243 5.97 2.53 4.60
C PRO A 243 5.86 4.04 4.41
N SER A 244 6.60 4.81 5.22
CA SER A 244 6.57 6.29 5.21
C SER A 244 7.26 6.91 3.99
N ASP A 245 7.97 6.11 3.20
CA ASP A 245 8.81 6.53 2.09
C ASP A 245 8.18 6.29 0.71
N SER A 246 6.93 5.85 0.66
CA SER A 246 6.20 5.69 -0.61
C SER A 246 4.71 5.97 -0.46
N PHE A 247 4.19 6.79 -1.36
CA PHE A 247 2.78 7.17 -1.37
C PHE A 247 1.89 6.22 -2.17
N VAL A 248 2.45 5.43 -3.10
CA VAL A 248 1.68 4.56 -4.01
C VAL A 248 0.88 3.51 -3.22
N GLU A 249 1.53 2.84 -2.28
CA GLU A 249 0.91 1.86 -1.40
C GLU A 249 -0.18 2.48 -0.52
N ALA A 250 0.10 3.65 0.05
CA ALA A 250 -0.86 4.36 0.87
C ALA A 250 -2.06 4.84 0.04
N ALA A 251 -1.83 5.35 -1.16
CA ALA A 251 -2.88 5.74 -2.08
C ALA A 251 -3.78 4.55 -2.44
N ALA A 252 -3.19 3.43 -2.85
CA ALA A 252 -3.94 2.24 -3.25
C ALA A 252 -4.86 1.72 -2.13
N VAL A 253 -4.39 1.71 -0.88
CA VAL A 253 -5.17 1.18 0.26
C VAL A 253 -6.11 2.23 0.88
N SER A 254 -5.95 3.51 0.55
CA SER A 254 -6.70 4.60 1.18
C SER A 254 -8.22 4.51 1.03
N PRO A 255 -8.79 4.15 -0.14
CA PRO A 255 -10.23 3.95 -0.27
C PRO A 255 -10.78 2.89 0.70
N LEU A 256 -10.11 1.73 0.77
CA LEU A 256 -10.47 0.66 1.70
C LEU A 256 -10.35 1.10 3.15
N ALA A 257 -9.23 1.74 3.49
CA ALA A 257 -8.98 2.22 4.84
C ALA A 257 -10.05 3.24 5.27
N GLY A 258 -10.46 4.14 4.38
CA GLY A 258 -11.53 5.10 4.66
C GLY A 258 -12.91 4.46 4.79
N ALA A 259 -13.28 3.56 3.86
CA ALA A 259 -14.57 2.88 3.86
C ALA A 259 -14.78 2.00 5.10
N ARG A 260 -13.69 1.45 5.65
CA ARG A 260 -13.71 0.58 6.83
C ARG A 260 -13.32 1.30 8.13
N HIS A 261 -13.03 2.60 8.05
CA HIS A 261 -12.52 3.41 9.16
C HIS A 261 -11.27 2.82 9.83
N TRP A 262 -10.40 2.21 9.03
CA TRP A 262 -9.12 1.69 9.48
C TRP A 262 -8.09 2.81 9.46
N PRO A 263 -7.49 3.19 10.61
CA PRO A 263 -6.44 4.20 10.61
C PRO A 263 -5.24 3.69 9.82
N ILE A 264 -4.64 4.58 9.04
CA ILE A 264 -3.37 4.32 8.37
C ILE A 264 -2.24 4.82 9.29
N LEU A 265 -1.41 3.90 9.76
CA LEU A 265 -0.21 4.16 10.54
C LEU A 265 1.03 3.97 9.66
N LEU A 266 2.07 4.74 9.96
CA LEU A 266 3.31 4.73 9.17
C LEU A 266 4.37 3.84 9.82
N THR A 267 5.24 3.25 9.02
CA THR A 267 6.44 2.56 9.46
C THR A 267 7.65 2.93 8.59
N ARG A 268 8.86 2.63 9.06
CA ARG A 268 10.03 2.63 8.18
C ARG A 268 9.99 1.36 7.33
N ARG A 269 10.33 1.48 6.05
CA ARG A 269 10.33 0.33 5.15
C ARG A 269 11.26 -0.77 5.68
N ASP A 270 10.70 -1.97 5.74
CA ASP A 270 11.38 -3.24 6.03
C ASP A 270 12.20 -3.21 7.32
N SER A 271 11.72 -2.41 8.28
CA SER A 271 12.30 -2.21 9.60
C SER A 271 11.26 -2.52 10.67
N ASP A 272 11.71 -2.64 11.92
CA ASP A 272 10.79 -2.72 13.05
C ASP A 272 9.92 -1.45 13.14
N PRO A 273 8.64 -1.60 13.50
CA PRO A 273 7.72 -0.47 13.60
C PRO A 273 8.22 0.55 14.65
N PRO A 274 8.12 1.86 14.36
CA PRO A 274 8.43 2.89 15.35
C PRO A 274 7.63 2.72 16.64
N SER A 275 8.18 3.16 17.77
CA SER A 275 7.51 3.09 19.06
C SER A 275 6.15 3.78 19.05
N ALA A 276 6.01 4.90 18.33
CA ALA A 276 4.74 5.60 18.15
C ALA A 276 3.67 4.69 17.52
N THR A 277 4.00 3.99 16.44
CA THR A 277 3.10 3.06 15.74
C THR A 277 2.71 1.89 16.64
N VAL A 278 3.68 1.28 17.32
CA VAL A 278 3.42 0.17 18.27
C VAL A 278 2.53 0.63 19.42
N GLN A 279 2.79 1.82 19.96
CA GLN A 279 2.01 2.37 21.08
C GLN A 279 0.58 2.70 20.64
N ALA A 280 0.40 3.27 19.44
CA ALA A 280 -0.93 3.56 18.90
C ALA A 280 -1.78 2.30 18.74
N LEU A 281 -1.21 1.20 18.23
CA LEU A 281 -1.91 -0.08 18.14
C LEU A 281 -2.41 -0.56 19.52
N LYS A 282 -1.60 -0.39 20.56
CA LYS A 282 -1.95 -0.76 21.95
C LYS A 282 -3.02 0.16 22.54
N ASP A 283 -2.83 1.47 22.44
CA ASP A 283 -3.71 2.48 23.03
C ASP A 283 -5.11 2.43 22.40
N LEU A 284 -5.16 2.21 21.09
CA LEU A 284 -6.40 2.05 20.33
C LEU A 284 -6.97 0.63 20.40
N LYS A 285 -6.30 -0.29 21.11
CA LYS A 285 -6.70 -1.69 21.30
C LYS A 285 -6.96 -2.43 19.98
N ILE A 286 -6.13 -2.15 18.97
CA ILE A 286 -6.24 -2.75 17.64
C ILE A 286 -5.59 -4.14 17.68
N ALA A 287 -6.35 -5.16 17.33
CA ALA A 287 -5.90 -6.56 17.38
C ALA A 287 -5.45 -7.13 16.02
N SER A 288 -5.81 -6.46 14.92
CA SER A 288 -5.53 -6.92 13.56
C SER A 288 -4.93 -5.81 12.71
N ALA A 289 -4.08 -6.15 11.75
CA ALA A 289 -3.51 -5.19 10.79
C ALA A 289 -3.50 -5.71 9.35
N LEU A 290 -3.54 -4.76 8.41
CA LEU A 290 -3.19 -4.94 7.01
C LEU A 290 -1.86 -4.21 6.74
N VAL A 291 -0.81 -4.95 6.46
CA VAL A 291 0.52 -4.43 6.11
C VAL A 291 0.65 -4.35 4.59
N VAL A 292 0.97 -3.17 4.05
CA VAL A 292 1.01 -2.96 2.60
C VAL A 292 2.39 -2.47 2.16
N GLY A 293 2.99 -3.19 1.22
CA GLY A 293 4.26 -2.89 0.55
C GLY A 293 5.48 -2.78 1.45
N THR A 294 5.43 -3.38 2.63
CA THR A 294 6.58 -3.51 3.52
C THR A 294 6.55 -4.81 4.29
N ARG A 295 7.72 -5.26 4.74
CA ARG A 295 7.94 -6.46 5.56
C ARG A 295 8.10 -6.13 7.05
N THR A 296 7.63 -4.96 7.48
CA THR A 296 7.59 -4.60 8.91
C THR A 296 6.86 -5.69 9.69
N LYS A 297 7.38 -6.04 10.86
CA LYS A 297 6.77 -7.06 11.72
C LYS A 297 5.99 -6.39 12.82
N VAL A 298 4.68 -6.65 12.85
CA VAL A 298 3.82 -6.24 13.95
C VAL A 298 3.35 -7.45 14.74
N GLU A 299 3.44 -7.35 16.07
CA GLU A 299 2.99 -8.41 16.98
C GLU A 299 1.50 -8.22 17.27
N LEU A 300 0.66 -8.73 16.36
CA LEU A 300 -0.80 -8.68 16.42
C LEU A 300 -1.40 -10.07 16.20
N VAL A 301 -2.69 -10.23 16.51
CA VAL A 301 -3.38 -11.53 16.42
C VAL A 301 -3.55 -11.95 14.96
N GLU A 302 -3.96 -11.01 14.11
CA GLU A 302 -4.16 -11.25 12.68
C GLU A 302 -3.43 -10.19 11.87
N VAL A 303 -2.60 -10.62 10.93
CA VAL A 303 -1.83 -9.73 10.06
C VAL A 303 -1.97 -10.20 8.62
N ASP A 304 -2.67 -9.43 7.81
CA ASP A 304 -2.71 -9.61 6.37
C ASP A 304 -1.57 -8.81 5.75
N THR A 305 -0.95 -9.34 4.69
CA THR A 305 0.13 -8.65 3.98
C THR A 305 -0.15 -8.58 2.49
N GLN A 306 -0.07 -7.38 1.92
CA GLN A 306 -0.09 -7.17 0.47
C GLN A 306 1.25 -6.59 0.04
N ILE A 307 2.06 -7.38 -0.65
CA ILE A 307 3.39 -6.95 -1.12
C ILE A 307 3.71 -7.59 -2.46
N GLY A 308 3.84 -6.74 -3.48
CA GLY A 308 4.34 -7.12 -4.80
C GLY A 308 5.85 -6.91 -4.93
N ALA A 309 6.40 -7.31 -6.08
CA ALA A 309 7.76 -7.00 -6.49
C ALA A 309 7.95 -5.50 -6.79
N THR A 310 6.86 -4.80 -7.13
CA THR A 310 6.82 -3.35 -7.37
C THR A 310 5.66 -2.71 -6.60
N SER A 311 5.71 -1.38 -6.43
CA SER A 311 4.59 -0.63 -5.82
C SER A 311 3.30 -0.72 -6.64
N HIS A 312 3.40 -0.80 -7.97
CA HIS A 312 2.24 -0.96 -8.85
C HIS A 312 1.63 -2.36 -8.74
N GLN A 313 2.45 -3.40 -8.65
CA GLN A 313 1.95 -4.75 -8.36
C GLN A 313 1.32 -4.81 -6.97
N THR A 314 1.91 -4.13 -5.98
CA THR A 314 1.30 -4.00 -4.65
C THR A 314 -0.06 -3.31 -4.73
N ALA A 315 -0.18 -2.23 -5.51
CA ALA A 315 -1.45 -1.53 -5.71
C ALA A 315 -2.52 -2.42 -6.36
N ALA A 316 -2.15 -3.23 -7.37
CA ALA A 316 -3.07 -4.19 -7.99
C ALA A 316 -3.56 -5.26 -6.99
N LEU A 317 -2.67 -5.82 -6.17
CA LEU A 317 -3.04 -6.76 -5.10
C LEU A 317 -3.97 -6.12 -4.06
N VAL A 318 -3.74 -4.84 -3.73
CA VAL A 318 -4.61 -4.10 -2.81
C VAL A 318 -6.00 -3.86 -3.38
N ALA A 319 -6.13 -3.64 -4.70
CA ALA A 319 -7.44 -3.47 -5.33
C ALA A 319 -8.31 -4.74 -5.21
N GLU A 320 -7.72 -5.91 -5.49
CA GLU A 320 -8.39 -7.21 -5.29
C GLU A 320 -8.75 -7.44 -3.82
N TYR A 321 -7.79 -7.23 -2.92
CA TYR A 321 -8.04 -7.34 -1.48
C TYR A 321 -9.15 -6.38 -1.01
N ALA A 322 -9.23 -5.18 -1.58
CA ALA A 322 -10.26 -4.20 -1.28
C ALA A 322 -11.65 -4.68 -1.72
N ALA A 323 -11.76 -5.28 -2.91
CA ALA A 323 -13.01 -5.88 -3.38
C ALA A 323 -13.50 -6.99 -2.43
N ASP A 324 -12.60 -7.90 -2.03
CA ASP A 324 -12.87 -8.95 -1.05
C ASP A 324 -13.27 -8.40 0.34
N ASN A 325 -12.92 -7.15 0.63
CA ASN A 325 -13.20 -6.48 1.90
C ASN A 325 -14.30 -5.40 1.79
N GLY A 326 -15.09 -5.45 0.72
CA GLY A 326 -16.35 -4.72 0.59
C GLY A 326 -16.26 -3.39 -0.13
N LEU A 327 -15.22 -3.17 -0.93
CA LEU A 327 -15.27 -2.22 -2.04
C LEU A 327 -15.83 -2.92 -3.30
N ASP A 328 -16.21 -2.15 -4.30
CA ASP A 328 -16.87 -2.65 -5.51
C ASP A 328 -16.28 -1.99 -6.76
N PHE A 329 -15.93 -2.79 -7.77
CA PHE A 329 -15.44 -2.31 -9.05
C PHE A 329 -16.50 -1.58 -9.87
N ALA A 330 -17.79 -1.68 -9.50
CA ALA A 330 -18.88 -0.90 -10.08
C ALA A 330 -18.55 0.60 -10.12
N HIS A 331 -17.82 1.12 -9.13
CA HIS A 331 -17.18 2.42 -9.19
C HIS A 331 -15.66 2.27 -9.18
N THR A 332 -15.03 2.55 -10.31
CA THR A 332 -13.58 2.47 -10.46
C THR A 332 -13.02 3.84 -10.81
N CYS A 333 -11.92 4.23 -10.17
CA CYS A 333 -11.19 5.45 -10.47
C CYS A 333 -9.77 5.12 -10.93
N LEU A 334 -9.33 5.73 -12.02
CA LEU A 334 -7.96 5.69 -12.53
C LEU A 334 -7.28 7.03 -12.19
N ALA A 335 -6.11 6.97 -11.57
CA ALA A 335 -5.28 8.15 -11.27
C ALA A 335 -3.78 7.81 -11.38
N SER A 336 -2.92 8.81 -11.63
CA SER A 336 -1.48 8.57 -11.75
C SER A 336 -0.85 8.18 -10.41
N GLY A 337 -0.14 7.06 -10.39
CA GLY A 337 0.74 6.63 -9.30
C GLY A 337 2.16 7.18 -9.39
N ASP A 338 2.47 8.02 -10.38
CA ASP A 338 3.82 8.57 -10.59
C ASP A 338 4.10 9.75 -9.66
N GLU A 339 3.09 10.60 -9.47
CA GLU A 339 3.24 11.83 -8.72
C GLU A 339 2.12 12.03 -7.69
N PHE A 340 2.52 12.42 -6.48
CA PHE A 340 1.61 12.97 -5.49
C PHE A 340 1.01 14.29 -6.02
N PRO A 341 -0.31 14.55 -5.88
CA PRO A 341 -1.17 13.94 -4.85
C PRO A 341 -2.50 13.32 -5.30
N ASP A 342 -2.83 13.38 -6.58
CA ASP A 342 -4.21 13.26 -7.07
C ASP A 342 -4.94 11.98 -6.60
N PRO A 343 -4.31 10.78 -6.56
CA PRO A 343 -4.99 9.58 -6.08
C PRO A 343 -5.45 9.67 -4.61
N LEU A 344 -4.71 10.39 -3.74
CA LEU A 344 -5.08 10.54 -2.33
C LEU A 344 -6.25 11.51 -2.15
N ALA A 345 -6.35 12.53 -3.00
CA ALA A 345 -7.52 13.43 -3.01
C ALA A 345 -8.77 12.66 -3.44
N ALA A 346 -8.64 11.78 -4.44
CA ALA A 346 -9.72 10.94 -4.92
C ALA A 346 -10.13 9.86 -3.90
N ALA A 347 -9.17 9.29 -3.17
CA ALA A 347 -9.42 8.19 -2.25
C ALA A 347 -10.45 8.52 -1.15
N ALA A 348 -10.57 9.79 -0.73
CA ALA A 348 -11.54 10.19 0.29
C ALA A 348 -12.99 10.01 -0.15
N TYR A 349 -13.33 10.33 -1.40
CA TYR A 349 -14.70 10.15 -1.89
C TYR A 349 -14.94 8.71 -2.35
N LEU A 350 -13.92 8.03 -2.91
CA LEU A 350 -14.01 6.61 -3.22
C LEU A 350 -14.26 5.77 -1.96
N ALA A 351 -13.72 6.16 -0.81
CA ALA A 351 -14.03 5.54 0.46
C ALA A 351 -15.52 5.65 0.84
N LEU A 352 -16.17 6.79 0.55
CA LEU A 352 -17.59 7.00 0.84
C LEU A 352 -18.49 6.20 -0.12
N GLU A 353 -18.09 6.14 -1.39
CA GLU A 353 -18.82 5.43 -2.45
C GLU A 353 -18.45 3.94 -2.53
N ARG A 354 -17.46 3.51 -1.73
CA ARG A 354 -16.90 2.15 -1.70
C ARG A 354 -16.34 1.72 -3.06
N GLY A 355 -15.79 2.67 -3.81
CA GLY A 355 -15.16 2.45 -5.11
C GLY A 355 -13.71 2.00 -5.02
N ILE A 356 -13.21 1.43 -6.11
CA ILE A 356 -11.83 0.96 -6.28
C ILE A 356 -10.96 2.05 -6.92
N LEU A 357 -9.73 2.21 -6.42
CA LEU A 357 -8.71 3.04 -7.04
C LEU A 357 -7.66 2.16 -7.73
N LEU A 358 -7.44 2.39 -9.02
CA LEU A 358 -6.38 1.77 -9.80
C LEU A 358 -5.34 2.82 -10.20
N LEU A 359 -4.07 2.51 -9.99
CA LEU A 359 -2.97 3.44 -10.23
C LEU A 359 -2.33 3.18 -11.59
N ALA A 360 -2.32 4.23 -12.42
CA ALA A 360 -1.61 4.29 -13.69
C ALA A 360 -0.14 4.68 -13.47
N ARG A 361 0.70 4.42 -14.47
CA ARG A 361 2.11 4.79 -14.50
C ARG A 361 2.46 5.33 -15.88
N GLU A 362 3.14 6.47 -15.91
CA GLU A 362 3.59 7.13 -17.14
C GLU A 362 2.43 7.37 -18.14
N GLY A 363 1.21 7.55 -17.61
CA GLY A 363 0.00 7.77 -18.40
C GLY A 363 -0.71 6.51 -18.91
N GLU A 364 -0.25 5.32 -18.54
CA GLU A 364 -0.79 4.01 -18.98
C GLU A 364 -1.11 3.11 -17.77
N LEU A 365 -1.89 2.04 -17.95
CA LEU A 365 -2.08 1.04 -16.90
C LEU A 365 -0.92 0.02 -16.91
N PRO A 366 -0.14 -0.11 -15.82
CA PRO A 366 0.86 -1.18 -15.70
C PRO A 366 0.23 -2.56 -15.91
N ALA A 367 1.00 -3.54 -16.39
CA ALA A 367 0.49 -4.88 -16.72
C ALA A 367 -0.33 -5.54 -15.59
N ASP A 368 0.13 -5.44 -14.33
CA ASP A 368 -0.62 -5.96 -13.17
C ASP A 368 -1.96 -5.21 -12.98
N THR A 369 -1.96 -3.88 -13.06
CA THR A 369 -3.17 -3.04 -12.95
C THR A 369 -4.13 -3.29 -14.11
N LEU A 370 -3.61 -3.41 -15.33
CA LEU A 370 -4.38 -3.69 -16.54
C LEU A 370 -5.06 -5.06 -16.46
N THR A 371 -4.39 -6.05 -15.87
CA THR A 371 -4.95 -7.38 -15.62
C THR A 371 -6.17 -7.28 -14.71
N VAL A 372 -6.06 -6.57 -13.59
CA VAL A 372 -7.18 -6.32 -12.67
C VAL A 372 -8.31 -5.55 -13.37
N PHE A 373 -7.99 -4.46 -14.07
CA PHE A 373 -8.99 -3.67 -14.80
C PHE A 373 -9.78 -4.52 -15.81
N ASN A 374 -9.09 -5.35 -16.60
CA ASN A 374 -9.73 -6.20 -17.59
C ASN A 374 -10.57 -7.32 -16.97
N ALA A 375 -10.12 -7.89 -15.85
CA ALA A 375 -10.87 -8.92 -15.13
C ALA A 375 -12.24 -8.41 -14.65
N HIS A 376 -12.29 -7.15 -14.23
CA HIS A 376 -13.51 -6.51 -13.69
C HIS A 376 -14.21 -5.55 -14.68
N ALA A 377 -13.77 -5.47 -15.94
CA ALA A 377 -14.28 -4.50 -16.90
C ALA A 377 -15.81 -4.57 -17.11
N ALA A 378 -16.39 -5.77 -16.98
CA ALA A 378 -17.84 -5.98 -17.09
C ALA A 378 -18.63 -5.55 -15.85
N GLU A 379 -17.97 -5.32 -14.71
CA GLU A 379 -18.57 -4.87 -13.45
C GLU A 379 -18.61 -3.34 -13.37
N ILE A 380 -17.64 -2.66 -13.98
CA ILE A 380 -17.53 -1.20 -13.97
C ILE A 380 -18.80 -0.55 -14.53
N ARG A 381 -19.42 0.32 -13.74
CA ARG A 381 -20.60 1.14 -14.09
C ARG A 381 -20.27 2.62 -14.13
N LEU A 382 -19.36 3.05 -13.27
CA LEU A 382 -18.83 4.40 -13.22
C LEU A 382 -17.29 4.33 -13.26
N LEU A 383 -16.70 4.96 -14.26
CA LEU A 383 -15.26 5.07 -14.43
C LEU A 383 -14.82 6.53 -14.34
N ASP A 384 -14.12 6.87 -13.27
CA ASP A 384 -13.48 8.18 -13.14
C ASP A 384 -12.03 8.10 -13.67
N ILE A 385 -11.62 9.07 -14.48
CA ILE A 385 -10.26 9.17 -15.00
C ILE A 385 -9.71 10.54 -14.59
N ILE A 386 -8.83 10.55 -13.58
CA ILE A 386 -8.33 11.78 -12.94
C ILE A 386 -6.91 12.07 -13.40
N ALA A 387 -6.72 13.26 -13.99
CA ALA A 387 -5.42 13.78 -14.41
C ALA A 387 -4.62 12.87 -15.36
N LEU A 388 -5.32 12.01 -16.12
CA LEU A 388 -4.73 11.04 -17.07
C LEU A 388 -5.25 11.27 -18.50
N PRO A 389 -4.89 12.39 -19.16
CA PRO A 389 -5.44 12.73 -20.48
C PRO A 389 -5.04 11.74 -21.58
N ALA A 390 -3.85 11.14 -21.49
CA ALA A 390 -3.39 10.12 -22.45
C ALA A 390 -4.24 8.84 -22.34
N LEU A 391 -4.38 8.30 -21.12
CA LEU A 391 -5.20 7.12 -20.86
C LEU A 391 -6.68 7.34 -21.19
N ALA A 392 -7.23 8.52 -20.87
CA ALA A 392 -8.61 8.86 -21.22
C ALA A 392 -8.85 8.75 -22.73
N LYS A 393 -7.91 9.27 -23.53
CA LYS A 393 -7.98 9.19 -24.99
C LYS A 393 -7.87 7.75 -25.50
N GLU A 394 -7.00 6.94 -24.91
CA GLU A 394 -6.83 5.53 -25.27
C GLU A 394 -8.11 4.72 -24.98
N LEU A 395 -8.76 4.97 -23.84
CA LEU A 395 -10.00 4.33 -23.45
C LEU A 395 -11.23 4.81 -24.23
N GLY A 396 -11.07 5.81 -25.12
CA GLY A 396 -12.17 6.39 -25.88
C GLY A 396 -13.07 7.33 -25.06
N ALA A 397 -12.62 7.72 -23.86
CA ALA A 397 -13.34 8.61 -22.97
C ALA A 397 -13.23 10.05 -23.48
N SER A 398 -14.34 10.65 -23.89
CA SER A 398 -14.43 12.09 -24.15
C SER A 398 -15.01 12.78 -22.92
N GLY A 399 -14.28 13.74 -22.34
CA GLY A 399 -14.76 14.51 -21.18
C GLY A 399 -16.08 15.24 -21.47
N GLU A 400 -16.97 15.26 -20.48
CA GLU A 400 -18.20 16.08 -20.50
C GLU A 400 -17.91 17.57 -20.27
#